data_AF-A0A956QMJ4-F1
#
_entry.id   AF-A0A956QMJ4-F1
#
_cell.length_a   1.000
_cell.length_b   1.000
_cell.length_c   1.000
_cell.angle_alpha   90.00
_cell.angle_beta   90.00
_cell.angle_gamma   90.00
#
_symmetry.space_group_name_H-M   'P 1'
#
loop_
_entity.id
_entity.type
_entity.pdbx_description
1 polymer ?
#
loop_
_entity_poly.entity_id
_entity_poly.type
_entity_poly.pdbx_seq_one_letter_code
_entity_poly.pdbx_strand_id
1 'polypeptide(L)'
;AAQRDGYPASVQEINNFLRKIEELKVTQGLEAGPSFAPRFGMDEKATTPEDHGLDITFKDAAGHEVTRIALGKNIEPSASLNQMAGGMSIGRYVRNFADDSGFYAVSEMFTNIGTGVAQWLDQDFFKVEKIATIQISKAGSDEAAWKVHRDSDTAEFVLDGAKPDEVLDTGVSNQLKNLLMAGRFSDVVPAAELADRWDDAAQQVLTITTFDGFTYTITLSPDKKAAPATSEANPGAPPASDMLLKVAVSADLAKERTKGTDEKPEDAKKLDDEFAEHLKALNEKLGKEKALEGHTYTVARYLVEPVLKDRTAILTTATPAPPAAAAPGATVQRLPGGVVATPGQGTPQPPRPRVAPGKASKSVEVYTPPVAIPTQPTEDKEKAVRRGGP
;
A
#
# COMPACT_ATOMS: atom_id res chain seq x y z
N ALA A 1 -20.25 9.91 -0.89
CA ALA A 1 -19.96 10.18 -2.31
C ALA A 1 -20.17 11.64 -2.70
N ALA A 2 -21.38 12.22 -2.61
CA ALA A 2 -21.64 13.59 -3.11
C ALA A 2 -20.75 14.69 -2.48
N GLN A 3 -20.43 14.60 -1.19
CA GLN A 3 -19.55 15.55 -0.48
C GLN A 3 -18.07 15.43 -0.86
N ARG A 4 -17.71 14.47 -1.72
CA ARG A 4 -16.37 14.21 -2.24
C ARG A 4 -16.41 14.03 -3.76
N ASP A 5 -17.22 14.87 -4.40
CA ASP A 5 -17.39 14.93 -5.86
C ASP A 5 -17.66 13.58 -6.53
N GLY A 6 -18.49 12.77 -5.87
CA GLY A 6 -18.91 11.48 -6.40
C GLY A 6 -17.95 10.32 -6.13
N TYR A 7 -16.86 10.51 -5.35
CA TYR A 7 -15.98 9.42 -4.99
C TYR A 7 -16.76 8.27 -4.29
N PRO A 8 -16.53 6.99 -4.66
CA PRO A 8 -17.29 5.88 -4.15
C PRO A 8 -17.28 5.78 -2.62
N ALA A 9 -18.40 5.35 -2.05
CA ALA A 9 -18.48 5.01 -0.64
C ALA A 9 -18.14 3.53 -0.44
N SER A 10 -17.53 3.20 0.69
CA SER A 10 -17.23 1.82 1.04
C SER A 10 -18.51 1.04 1.34
N VAL A 11 -18.88 0.14 0.43
CA VAL A 11 -20.02 -0.78 0.61
C VAL A 11 -19.80 -1.66 1.84
N GLN A 12 -18.56 -2.06 2.10
CA GLN A 12 -18.20 -2.84 3.26
C GLN A 12 -18.48 -2.09 4.57
N GLU A 13 -18.01 -0.85 4.70
CA GLU A 13 -18.22 -0.06 5.94
C GLU A 13 -19.70 0.25 6.15
N ILE A 14 -20.43 0.57 5.08
CA ILE A 14 -21.89 0.79 5.15
C ILE A 14 -22.61 -0.48 5.61
N ASN A 15 -22.32 -1.64 5.01
CA ASN A 15 -22.96 -2.90 5.37
C ASN A 15 -22.61 -3.35 6.79
N ASN A 16 -21.36 -3.16 7.21
CA ASN A 16 -20.91 -3.44 8.57
C ASN A 16 -21.69 -2.59 9.57
N PHE A 17 -21.86 -1.30 9.28
CA PHE A 17 -22.64 -0.40 10.12
C PHE A 17 -24.12 -0.80 10.17
N LEU A 18 -24.75 -1.06 9.02
CA LEU A 18 -26.16 -1.49 8.96
C LEU A 18 -26.40 -2.76 9.78
N ARG A 19 -25.51 -3.74 9.66
CA ARG A 19 -25.59 -4.98 10.44
C ARG A 19 -25.47 -4.73 11.94
N LYS A 20 -24.56 -3.84 12.37
CA LYS A 20 -24.44 -3.46 13.79
C LYS A 20 -25.73 -2.86 14.35
N ILE A 21 -26.44 -2.07 13.54
CA ILE A 21 -27.73 -1.48 13.92
C ILE A 21 -28.82 -2.57 13.97
N GLU A 22 -28.86 -3.48 12.99
CA GLU A 22 -29.83 -4.57 12.94
C GLU A 22 -29.66 -5.58 14.09
N GLU A 23 -28.42 -5.94 14.42
CA GLU A 23 -28.08 -6.90 15.48
C GLU A 23 -28.02 -6.23 16.87
N LEU A 24 -28.37 -4.95 16.98
CA LEU A 24 -28.22 -4.15 18.18
C LEU A 24 -29.10 -4.69 19.31
N LYS A 25 -28.47 -4.99 20.45
CA LYS A 25 -29.17 -5.44 21.65
C LYS A 25 -29.39 -4.27 22.60
N VAL A 26 -30.67 -3.95 22.83
CA VAL A 26 -31.08 -3.02 23.88
C VAL A 26 -30.78 -3.64 25.24
N THR A 27 -29.95 -2.95 26.02
CA THR A 27 -29.65 -3.34 27.41
C THR A 27 -30.68 -2.79 28.38
N GLN A 28 -31.23 -1.61 28.09
CA GLN A 28 -32.29 -0.98 28.88
C GLN A 28 -33.15 -0.05 28.01
N GLY A 29 -34.47 -0.16 28.10
CA GLY A 29 -35.40 0.85 27.58
C GLY A 29 -35.68 1.92 28.64
N LEU A 30 -35.76 3.18 28.21
CA LEU A 30 -36.00 4.34 29.08
C LEU A 30 -37.30 5.02 28.65
N GLU A 31 -38.31 4.94 29.52
CA GLU A 31 -39.58 5.65 29.35
C GLU A 31 -39.36 7.15 29.53
N ALA A 32 -38.97 7.83 28.45
CA ALA A 32 -38.70 9.25 28.43
C ALA A 32 -39.18 9.84 27.10
N GLY A 33 -40.04 10.86 27.19
CA GLY A 33 -40.54 11.57 26.01
C GLY A 33 -39.46 12.42 25.33
N PRO A 34 -39.71 12.91 24.10
CA PRO A 34 -38.72 13.64 23.30
C PRO A 34 -38.08 14.86 23.99
N SER A 35 -38.79 15.51 24.93
CA SER A 35 -38.25 16.64 25.72
C SER A 35 -37.03 16.29 26.58
N PHE A 36 -36.75 15.00 26.80
CA PHE A 36 -35.60 14.53 27.56
C PHE A 36 -34.36 14.27 26.70
N ALA A 37 -34.43 14.43 25.37
CA ALA A 37 -33.30 14.22 24.46
C ALA A 37 -32.00 14.92 24.90
N PRO A 38 -32.01 16.16 25.42
CA PRO A 38 -30.80 16.81 25.91
C PRO A 38 -30.11 16.03 27.05
N ARG A 39 -30.85 15.28 27.88
CA ARG A 39 -30.24 14.48 28.96
C ARG A 39 -29.39 13.32 28.44
N PHE A 40 -29.65 12.90 27.21
CA PHE A 40 -28.98 11.77 26.56
C PHE A 40 -27.97 12.23 25.49
N GLY A 41 -27.71 13.53 25.36
CA GLY A 41 -26.82 14.09 24.33
C GLY A 41 -27.41 13.92 22.93
N MET A 42 -28.72 14.15 22.80
CA MET A 42 -29.48 14.10 21.54
C MET A 42 -30.34 15.35 21.35
N ASP A 43 -29.84 16.52 21.73
CA ASP A 43 -30.54 17.78 21.55
C ASP A 43 -30.38 18.29 20.10
N GLU A 44 -31.43 18.17 19.29
CA GLU A 44 -31.45 18.66 17.90
C GLU A 44 -31.17 20.17 17.76
N LYS A 45 -31.29 20.93 18.85
CA LYS A 45 -31.00 22.38 18.86
C LYS A 45 -29.59 22.71 19.33
N ALA A 46 -28.85 21.73 19.84
CA ALA A 46 -27.49 21.96 20.30
C ALA A 46 -26.54 22.17 19.11
N THR A 47 -25.59 23.09 19.29
CA THR A 47 -24.55 23.38 18.31
C THR A 47 -23.25 22.63 18.60
N THR A 48 -23.13 22.02 19.78
CA THR A 48 -22.00 21.18 20.21
C THR A 48 -22.25 19.73 19.82
N PRO A 49 -21.31 19.05 19.12
CA PRO A 49 -21.48 17.66 18.71
C PRO A 49 -21.81 16.71 19.87
N GLU A 50 -21.29 16.97 21.06
CA GLU A 50 -21.47 16.14 22.26
C GLU A 50 -22.91 16.18 22.78
N ASP A 51 -23.56 17.34 22.70
CA ASP A 51 -24.94 17.54 23.19
C ASP A 51 -25.98 17.25 22.11
N HIS A 52 -25.62 17.45 20.84
CA HIS A 52 -26.47 17.13 19.69
C HIS A 52 -26.48 15.63 19.38
N GLY A 53 -25.35 14.95 19.57
CA GLY A 53 -25.18 13.57 19.16
C GLY A 53 -25.08 13.40 17.65
N LEU A 54 -25.10 12.15 17.19
CA LEU A 54 -25.02 11.80 15.78
C LEU A 54 -26.39 11.37 15.25
N ASP A 55 -26.87 12.09 14.24
CA ASP A 55 -28.06 11.71 13.49
C ASP A 55 -27.70 10.84 12.27
N ILE A 56 -28.42 9.73 12.14
CA ILE A 56 -28.35 8.83 11.00
C ILE A 56 -29.72 8.79 10.35
N THR A 57 -29.79 9.25 9.11
CA THR A 57 -31.03 9.27 8.32
C THR A 57 -30.89 8.30 7.15
N PHE A 58 -31.76 7.30 7.11
CA PHE A 58 -31.85 6.36 6.00
C PHE A 58 -32.88 6.88 5.01
N LYS A 59 -32.48 6.96 3.74
CA LYS A 59 -33.33 7.49 2.67
C LYS A 59 -33.54 6.46 1.57
N ASP A 60 -34.69 6.50 0.94
CA ASP A 60 -34.98 5.70 -0.25
C ASP A 60 -34.29 6.28 -1.49
N ALA A 61 -34.46 5.62 -2.64
CA ALA A 61 -33.88 6.07 -3.90
C ALA A 61 -34.45 7.42 -4.40
N ALA A 62 -35.63 7.83 -3.92
CA ALA A 62 -36.24 9.12 -4.22
C ALA A 62 -35.76 10.23 -3.24
N GLY A 63 -34.96 9.87 -2.23
CA GLY A 63 -34.45 10.78 -1.21
C GLY A 63 -35.43 11.01 -0.05
N HIS A 64 -36.53 10.27 0.03
CA HIS A 64 -37.44 10.33 1.17
C HIS A 64 -36.86 9.59 2.37
N GLU A 65 -37.04 10.16 3.55
CA GLU A 65 -36.65 9.52 4.81
C GLU A 65 -37.48 8.25 5.04
N VAL A 66 -36.80 7.13 5.21
CA VAL A 66 -37.37 5.83 5.56
C VAL A 66 -37.39 5.66 7.07
N THR A 67 -36.26 5.98 7.72
CA THR A 67 -36.14 5.97 9.18
C THR A 67 -34.96 6.83 9.62
N ARG A 68 -34.96 7.20 10.90
CA ARG A 68 -33.92 7.98 11.54
C ARG A 68 -33.56 7.36 12.88
N ILE A 69 -32.27 7.39 13.19
CA ILE A 69 -31.70 6.96 14.47
C ILE A 69 -30.77 8.07 14.96
N ALA A 70 -30.80 8.36 16.26
CA ALA A 70 -29.81 9.22 16.89
C ALA A 70 -28.93 8.42 17.86
N LEU A 71 -27.62 8.67 17.82
CA LEU A 71 -26.65 8.16 18.78
C LEU A 71 -26.25 9.31 19.71
N GLY A 72 -26.57 9.17 20.99
CA GLY A 72 -26.26 10.17 22.00
C GLY A 72 -24.88 10.01 22.63
N LYS A 73 -24.74 10.51 23.84
CA LYS A 73 -23.51 10.38 24.63
C LYS A 73 -23.27 8.95 25.12
N ASN A 74 -22.02 8.66 25.46
CA ASN A 74 -21.63 7.41 26.10
C ASN A 74 -22.21 7.32 27.52
N ILE A 75 -22.47 6.09 27.95
CA ILE A 75 -22.95 5.75 29.29
C ILE A 75 -21.73 5.48 30.16
N GLU A 76 -21.48 6.38 31.10
CA GLU A 76 -20.41 6.21 32.07
C GLU A 76 -20.86 5.26 33.20
N PRO A 77 -19.99 4.35 33.67
CA PRO A 77 -20.28 3.52 34.82
C PRO A 77 -20.48 4.38 36.08
N SER A 78 -21.40 3.99 36.95
CA SER A 78 -21.60 4.69 38.23
C SER A 78 -20.31 4.73 39.05
N ALA A 79 -20.03 5.86 39.71
CA ALA A 79 -18.78 6.17 40.41
C ALA A 79 -18.34 5.16 41.50
N SER A 80 -19.19 4.21 41.88
CA SER A 80 -18.95 3.30 43.00
C SER A 80 -18.15 2.04 42.67
N LEU A 81 -17.81 1.78 41.40
CA LEU A 81 -17.23 0.48 41.00
C LEU A 81 -15.87 0.52 40.28
N ASN A 82 -15.33 1.65 39.81
CA ASN A 82 -14.15 1.58 38.93
C ASN A 82 -13.18 2.79 38.92
N GLN A 83 -12.82 3.32 40.09
CA GLN A 83 -11.72 4.29 40.22
C GLN A 83 -10.33 3.68 39.97
N MET A 84 -10.21 2.33 39.90
CA MET A 84 -8.93 1.62 39.76
C MET A 84 -8.64 1.13 38.33
N ALA A 85 -9.64 1.17 37.42
CA ALA A 85 -9.56 0.57 36.07
C ALA A 85 -9.83 1.58 34.93
N GLY A 86 -9.63 2.88 35.19
CA GLY A 86 -9.65 3.90 34.13
C GLY A 86 -11.02 4.12 33.46
N GLY A 87 -12.12 4.11 34.23
CA GLY A 87 -13.40 4.72 33.85
C GLY A 87 -13.85 4.53 32.40
N MET A 88 -13.90 3.29 31.91
CA MET A 88 -14.34 3.01 30.55
C MET A 88 -15.87 3.03 30.46
N SER A 89 -16.42 3.75 29.47
CA SER A 89 -17.86 3.77 29.19
C SER A 89 -18.42 2.35 29.00
N ILE A 90 -19.64 2.10 29.44
CA ILE A 90 -20.30 0.77 29.44
C ILE A 90 -21.41 0.62 28.40
N GLY A 91 -21.80 1.72 27.75
CA GLY A 91 -22.73 1.70 26.64
C GLY A 91 -22.86 3.05 25.95
N ARG A 92 -23.89 3.18 25.12
CA ARG A 92 -24.30 4.43 24.48
C ARG A 92 -25.81 4.58 24.51
N TYR A 93 -26.29 5.81 24.60
CA TYR A 93 -27.71 6.09 24.42
C TYR A 93 -28.08 6.16 22.93
N VAL A 94 -29.22 5.59 22.57
CA VAL A 94 -29.74 5.56 21.19
C VAL A 94 -31.22 5.94 21.20
N ARG A 95 -31.68 6.61 20.15
CA ARG A 95 -33.09 6.85 19.88
C ARG A 95 -33.46 6.32 18.51
N ASN A 96 -34.52 5.52 18.45
CA ASN A 96 -35.20 5.17 17.21
C ASN A 96 -36.38 6.13 17.02
N PHE A 97 -36.48 6.76 15.85
CA PHE A 97 -37.57 7.70 15.57
C PHE A 97 -38.80 7.03 14.93
N ALA A 98 -38.73 5.73 14.65
CA ALA A 98 -39.86 4.95 14.15
C ALA A 98 -40.83 4.49 15.25
N ASP A 99 -40.49 4.71 16.53
CA ASP A 99 -41.36 4.39 17.67
C ASP A 99 -41.52 5.59 18.62
N ASP A 100 -42.51 5.49 19.51
CA ASP A 100 -42.84 6.49 20.52
C ASP A 100 -42.30 6.14 21.91
N SER A 101 -41.58 5.01 22.04
CA SER A 101 -41.28 4.36 23.32
C SER A 101 -40.01 4.89 24.00
N GLY A 102 -39.30 5.81 23.37
CA GLY A 102 -38.28 6.65 24.01
C GLY A 102 -36.85 6.17 23.78
N PHE A 103 -35.97 6.52 24.70
CA PHE A 103 -34.53 6.36 24.56
C PHE A 103 -34.08 4.97 25.02
N TYR A 104 -33.00 4.46 24.44
CA TYR A 104 -32.46 3.14 24.75
C TYR A 104 -31.01 3.25 25.19
N ALA A 105 -30.60 2.36 26.10
CA ALA A 105 -29.21 2.06 26.35
C ALA A 105 -28.81 0.81 25.58
N VAL A 106 -27.62 0.84 24.99
CA VAL A 106 -27.01 -0.31 24.28
C VAL A 106 -25.55 -0.45 24.70
N SER A 107 -24.97 -1.64 24.60
CA SER A 107 -23.55 -1.85 24.92
C SER A 107 -22.60 -1.46 23.78
N GLU A 108 -23.09 -1.32 22.54
CA GLU A 108 -22.29 -0.91 21.39
C GLU A 108 -21.97 0.60 21.48
N MET A 109 -20.69 0.93 21.37
CA MET A 109 -20.19 2.31 21.47
C MET A 109 -20.25 3.05 20.14
N PHE A 110 -20.29 2.33 19.01
CA PHE A 110 -20.13 2.90 17.68
C PHE A 110 -18.85 3.74 17.54
N THR A 111 -17.73 3.24 18.08
CA THR A 111 -16.44 3.97 18.09
C THR A 111 -15.94 4.35 16.71
N ASN A 112 -16.34 3.60 15.68
CA ASN A 112 -15.89 3.77 14.31
C ASN A 112 -16.92 4.53 13.46
N ILE A 113 -17.91 5.18 14.09
CA ILE A 113 -18.97 5.92 13.42
C ILE A 113 -18.87 7.38 13.84
N GLY A 114 -18.76 8.28 12.86
CA GLY A 114 -18.78 9.71 13.08
C GLY A 114 -19.29 10.49 11.88
N THR A 115 -19.25 11.82 11.98
CA THR A 115 -19.63 12.74 10.90
C THR A 115 -18.54 12.91 9.83
N GLY A 116 -17.33 12.40 10.08
CA GLY A 116 -16.22 12.50 9.13
C GLY A 116 -16.52 11.73 7.84
N VAL A 117 -16.58 12.43 6.71
CA VAL A 117 -16.89 11.83 5.40
C VAL A 117 -15.82 10.81 4.97
N ALA A 118 -14.57 11.08 5.30
CA ALA A 118 -13.40 10.28 4.95
C ALA A 118 -13.53 8.80 5.33
N GLN A 119 -14.08 8.49 6.52
CA GLN A 119 -14.19 7.11 7.01
C GLN A 119 -15.17 6.24 6.20
N TRP A 120 -16.04 6.88 5.40
CA TRP A 120 -17.05 6.22 4.59
C TRP A 120 -16.62 6.05 3.13
N LEU A 121 -15.44 6.55 2.75
CA LEU A 121 -14.93 6.43 1.39
C LEU A 121 -14.41 5.02 1.15
N ASP A 122 -14.55 4.54 -0.09
CA ASP A 122 -13.90 3.30 -0.52
C ASP A 122 -12.38 3.44 -0.41
N GLN A 123 -11.74 2.58 0.37
CA GLN A 123 -10.31 2.66 0.66
C GLN A 123 -9.47 1.79 -0.30
N ASP A 124 -10.08 1.16 -1.32
CA ASP A 124 -9.33 0.45 -2.36
C ASP A 124 -8.55 1.47 -3.20
N PHE A 125 -7.22 1.45 -3.05
CA PHE A 125 -6.29 2.40 -3.67
C PHE A 125 -5.26 1.66 -4.52
N PHE A 126 -4.60 2.37 -5.44
CA PHE A 126 -3.61 1.76 -6.31
C PHE A 126 -2.38 1.28 -5.52
N LYS A 127 -1.81 0.17 -5.97
CA LYS A 127 -0.62 -0.44 -5.35
C LYS A 127 0.43 -0.71 -6.41
N VAL A 128 1.58 -0.10 -6.22
CA VAL A 128 2.67 -0.22 -7.17
C VAL A 128 3.54 -1.41 -6.78
N GLU A 129 3.67 -2.35 -7.71
CA GLU A 129 4.44 -3.59 -7.54
C GLU A 129 5.40 -3.76 -8.70
N LYS A 130 6.46 -4.56 -8.50
CA LYS A 130 7.48 -4.85 -9.52
C LYS A 130 8.00 -3.58 -10.22
N ILE A 131 8.32 -2.55 -9.44
CA ILE A 131 8.83 -1.27 -9.96
C ILE A 131 10.10 -1.54 -10.77
N ALA A 132 10.19 -1.00 -11.98
CA ALA A 132 11.36 -1.08 -12.85
C ALA A 132 12.12 0.25 -12.88
N THR A 133 11.41 1.38 -13.00
CA THR A 133 12.02 2.72 -12.99
C THR A 133 11.23 3.68 -12.12
N ILE A 134 11.93 4.64 -11.54
CA ILE A 134 11.36 5.76 -10.79
C ILE A 134 12.06 7.04 -11.26
N GLN A 135 11.29 8.03 -11.68
CA GLN A 135 11.76 9.36 -12.04
C GLN A 135 10.92 10.40 -11.32
N ILE A 136 11.55 11.39 -10.71
CA ILE A 136 10.86 12.51 -10.06
C ILE A 136 11.33 13.82 -10.68
N SER A 137 10.41 14.76 -10.90
CA SER A 137 10.74 16.11 -11.36
C SER A 137 11.18 17.03 -10.22
N LYS A 138 11.86 18.12 -10.55
CA LYS A 138 12.15 19.20 -9.59
C LYS A 138 10.84 19.90 -9.21
N ALA A 139 10.78 20.44 -7.99
CA ALA A 139 9.63 21.24 -7.55
C ALA A 139 9.37 22.41 -8.51
N GLY A 140 8.11 22.54 -8.96
CA GLY A 140 7.67 23.60 -9.87
C GLY A 140 8.22 23.50 -11.30
N SER A 141 8.78 22.35 -11.69
CA SER A 141 9.39 22.16 -13.01
C SER A 141 9.16 20.74 -13.55
N ASP A 142 9.15 20.62 -14.88
CA ASP A 142 9.10 19.34 -15.59
C ASP A 142 10.47 18.68 -15.75
N GLU A 143 11.55 19.37 -15.35
CA GLU A 143 12.91 18.83 -15.42
C GLU A 143 13.09 17.71 -14.38
N ALA A 144 13.66 16.58 -14.80
CA ALA A 144 13.97 15.48 -13.90
C ALA A 144 14.99 15.92 -12.82
N ALA A 145 14.65 15.71 -11.55
CA ALA A 145 15.57 15.91 -10.43
C ALA A 145 16.56 14.75 -10.34
N TRP A 146 16.05 13.52 -10.47
CA TRP A 146 16.83 12.29 -10.59
C TRP A 146 15.96 11.15 -11.10
N LYS A 147 16.61 10.07 -11.53
CA LYS A 147 15.97 8.85 -12.01
C LYS A 147 16.78 7.63 -11.59
N VAL A 148 16.08 6.57 -11.18
CA VAL A 148 16.67 5.25 -10.92
C VAL A 148 16.01 4.18 -11.78
N HIS A 149 16.76 3.14 -12.09
CA HIS A 149 16.28 1.95 -12.79
C HIS A 149 16.92 0.68 -12.22
N ARG A 150 16.36 -0.47 -12.55
CA ARG A 150 16.96 -1.79 -12.26
C ARG A 150 16.63 -2.78 -13.37
N ASP A 151 17.49 -3.77 -13.54
CA ASP A 151 17.39 -4.73 -14.65
C ASP A 151 16.36 -5.86 -14.41
N SER A 152 16.05 -6.14 -13.14
CA SER A 152 15.03 -7.12 -12.74
C SER A 152 14.33 -6.71 -11.44
N ASP A 153 13.24 -7.39 -11.11
CA ASP A 153 12.47 -7.18 -9.88
C ASP A 153 13.24 -7.56 -8.59
N THR A 154 14.30 -8.35 -8.72
CA THR A 154 15.22 -8.71 -7.62
C THR A 154 16.50 -7.87 -7.60
N ALA A 155 16.78 -7.10 -8.65
CA ALA A 155 18.00 -6.29 -8.73
C ALA A 155 17.94 -5.05 -7.85
N GLU A 156 19.12 -4.51 -7.52
CA GLU A 156 19.26 -3.22 -6.86
C GLU A 156 19.00 -2.07 -7.83
N PHE A 157 18.48 -0.95 -7.30
CA PHE A 157 18.37 0.27 -8.09
C PHE A 157 19.73 0.88 -8.38
N VAL A 158 19.87 1.36 -9.61
CA VAL A 158 21.00 2.12 -10.11
C VAL A 158 20.54 3.53 -10.44
N LEU A 159 21.32 4.54 -10.07
CA LEU A 159 21.04 5.94 -10.38
C LEU A 159 21.48 6.29 -11.81
N ASP A 160 20.57 6.87 -12.60
CA ASP A 160 20.88 7.39 -13.93
C ASP A 160 21.89 8.54 -13.81
N GLY A 161 22.97 8.46 -14.58
CA GLY A 161 24.02 9.47 -14.59
C GLY A 161 24.80 9.57 -13.28
N ALA A 162 24.90 8.48 -12.51
CA ALA A 162 25.78 8.41 -11.35
C ALA A 162 27.26 8.66 -11.74
N LYS A 163 27.97 9.47 -10.95
CA LYS A 163 29.43 9.59 -11.06
C LYS A 163 30.12 8.36 -10.42
N PRO A 164 31.40 8.09 -10.75
CA PRO A 164 32.11 6.91 -10.22
C PRO A 164 32.18 6.80 -8.70
N ASP A 165 32.07 7.91 -7.97
CA ASP A 165 32.09 8.03 -6.52
C ASP A 165 30.69 8.12 -5.87
N GLU A 166 29.64 8.23 -6.69
CA GLU A 166 28.25 8.34 -6.25
C GLU A 166 27.61 6.95 -6.23
N VAL A 167 27.27 6.44 -5.03
CA VAL A 167 26.55 5.17 -4.86
C VAL A 167 25.18 5.46 -4.28
N LEU A 168 24.13 4.83 -4.82
CA LEU A 168 22.79 4.93 -4.26
C LEU A 168 22.78 4.35 -2.84
N ASP A 169 22.23 5.10 -1.89
CA ASP A 169 22.09 4.62 -0.51
C ASP A 169 21.20 3.37 -0.47
N THR A 170 21.67 2.32 0.21
CA THR A 170 20.95 1.04 0.28
C THR A 170 19.66 1.12 1.10
N GLY A 171 19.61 1.98 2.12
CA GLY A 171 18.40 2.26 2.88
C GLY A 171 17.34 2.92 2.01
N VAL A 172 17.73 3.94 1.24
CA VAL A 172 16.85 4.61 0.28
C VAL A 172 16.42 3.66 -0.85
N SER A 173 17.35 2.88 -1.43
CA SER A 173 17.03 1.85 -2.44
C SER A 173 15.92 0.92 -1.96
N ASN A 174 16.02 0.42 -0.71
CA ASN A 174 15.00 -0.47 -0.14
C ASN A 174 13.65 0.23 0.10
N GLN A 175 13.65 1.51 0.48
CA GLN A 175 12.42 2.32 0.56
C GLN A 175 11.78 2.48 -0.82
N LEU A 176 12.58 2.75 -1.85
CA LEU A 176 12.12 2.93 -3.23
C LEU A 176 11.54 1.64 -3.82
N LYS A 177 12.10 0.46 -3.50
CA LYS A 177 11.55 -0.84 -3.93
C LYS A 177 10.12 -1.10 -3.44
N ASN A 178 9.78 -0.55 -2.27
CA ASN A 178 8.48 -0.73 -1.62
C ASN A 178 7.59 0.52 -1.73
N LEU A 179 7.97 1.48 -2.57
CA LEU A 179 7.27 2.75 -2.74
C LEU A 179 5.81 2.49 -3.15
N LEU A 180 4.86 3.01 -2.37
CA LEU A 180 3.42 2.86 -2.60
C LEU A 180 2.91 1.41 -2.69
N MET A 181 3.67 0.44 -2.19
CA MET A 181 3.21 -0.96 -2.07
C MET A 181 2.01 -1.08 -1.11
N ALA A 182 1.99 -0.26 -0.06
CA ALA A 182 0.87 -0.10 0.87
C ALA A 182 0.19 1.26 0.67
N GLY A 183 -0.07 1.63 -0.58
CA GLY A 183 -0.77 2.85 -0.96
C GLY A 183 -2.09 3.00 -0.20
N ARG A 184 -2.30 4.19 0.36
CA ARG A 184 -3.52 4.58 1.06
C ARG A 184 -3.68 6.08 1.06
N PHE A 185 -4.89 6.55 1.26
CA PHE A 185 -5.21 7.96 1.41
C PHE A 185 -6.03 8.18 2.69
N SER A 186 -6.05 9.42 3.18
CA SER A 186 -6.84 9.81 4.35
C SER A 186 -8.15 10.48 3.97
N ASP A 187 -8.18 11.23 2.86
CA ASP A 187 -9.39 11.86 2.34
C ASP A 187 -9.27 12.15 0.83
N VAL A 188 -10.39 12.49 0.20
CA VAL A 188 -10.44 13.05 -1.16
C VAL A 188 -10.67 14.55 -1.05
N VAL A 189 -9.91 15.35 -1.78
CA VAL A 189 -10.07 16.81 -1.80
C VAL A 189 -11.16 17.17 -2.81
N PRO A 190 -12.24 17.85 -2.39
CA PRO A 190 -13.22 18.37 -3.33
C PRO A 190 -12.59 19.38 -4.29
N ALA A 191 -12.99 19.37 -5.55
CA ALA A 191 -12.51 20.24 -6.61
C ALA A 191 -12.68 21.73 -6.25
N ALA A 192 -13.74 22.08 -5.52
CA ALA A 192 -13.98 23.44 -5.04
C ALA A 192 -12.92 23.94 -4.03
N GLU A 193 -12.28 23.02 -3.28
CA GLU A 193 -11.24 23.34 -2.29
C GLU A 193 -9.82 23.24 -2.88
N LEU A 194 -9.69 22.67 -4.07
CA LEU A 194 -8.39 22.30 -4.63
C LEU A 194 -7.48 23.51 -4.84
N ALA A 195 -7.99 24.61 -5.39
CA ALA A 195 -7.17 25.81 -5.67
C ALA A 195 -6.55 26.42 -4.39
N ASP A 196 -7.28 26.32 -3.28
CA ASP A 196 -6.83 26.82 -1.98
C ASP A 196 -5.80 25.90 -1.32
N ARG A 197 -5.87 24.59 -1.56
CA ARG A 197 -5.01 23.58 -0.92
C ARG A 197 -3.78 23.24 -1.76
N TRP A 198 -3.88 23.27 -3.08
CA TRP A 198 -2.83 22.82 -4.00
C TRP A 198 -1.77 23.89 -4.30
N ASP A 199 -0.50 23.58 -4.06
CA ASP A 199 0.63 24.46 -4.38
C ASP A 199 1.25 24.10 -5.75
N ASP A 200 0.96 24.90 -6.78
CA ASP A 200 1.50 24.73 -8.13
C ASP A 200 3.00 25.01 -8.22
N ALA A 201 3.56 25.86 -7.34
CA ALA A 201 4.97 26.22 -7.36
C ALA A 201 5.85 25.13 -6.72
N ALA A 202 5.27 24.31 -5.85
CA ALA A 202 5.94 23.21 -5.18
C ALA A 202 5.56 21.82 -5.73
N GLN A 203 4.78 21.75 -6.82
CA GLN A 203 4.36 20.47 -7.38
C GLN A 203 5.53 19.69 -7.99
N GLN A 204 5.45 18.37 -7.92
CA GLN A 204 6.43 17.46 -8.50
C GLN A 204 5.71 16.33 -9.24
N VAL A 205 6.30 15.87 -10.34
CA VAL A 205 5.76 14.76 -11.14
C VAL A 205 6.65 13.53 -10.94
N LEU A 206 6.06 12.51 -10.33
CA LEU A 206 6.63 11.19 -10.12
C LEU A 206 6.14 10.25 -11.23
N THR A 207 7.07 9.72 -12.02
CA THR A 207 6.79 8.70 -13.03
C THR A 207 7.39 7.37 -12.58
N ILE A 208 6.56 6.34 -12.48
CA ILE A 208 6.99 4.98 -12.12
C ILE A 208 6.60 4.04 -13.24
N THR A 209 7.53 3.22 -13.71
CA THR A 209 7.22 2.10 -14.61
C THR A 209 7.42 0.77 -13.89
N THR A 210 6.66 -0.24 -14.26
CA THR A 210 6.77 -1.59 -13.68
C THR A 210 7.14 -2.63 -14.73
N PHE A 211 7.68 -3.77 -14.30
CA PHE A 211 7.96 -4.90 -15.18
C PHE A 211 6.69 -5.54 -15.76
N ASP A 212 5.54 -5.32 -15.13
CA ASP A 212 4.23 -5.76 -15.64
C ASP A 212 3.64 -4.79 -16.70
N GLY A 213 4.41 -3.79 -17.14
CA GLY A 213 4.01 -2.87 -18.21
C GLY A 213 3.17 -1.68 -17.76
N PHE A 214 2.99 -1.46 -16.45
CA PHE A 214 2.27 -0.30 -15.94
C PHE A 214 3.17 0.94 -15.91
N THR A 215 2.57 2.09 -16.19
CA THR A 215 3.15 3.42 -16.01
C THR A 215 2.20 4.25 -15.16
N TYR A 216 2.71 4.68 -14.00
CA TYR A 216 2.03 5.57 -13.08
C TYR A 216 2.64 6.97 -13.22
N THR A 217 1.81 7.94 -13.56
CA THR A 217 2.15 9.36 -13.50
C THR A 217 1.43 9.97 -12.31
N ILE A 218 2.19 10.28 -11.27
CA ILE A 218 1.70 10.76 -9.99
C ILE A 218 2.14 12.20 -9.83
N THR A 219 1.19 13.13 -9.71
CA THR A 219 1.48 14.52 -9.40
C THR A 219 1.32 14.72 -7.90
N LEU A 220 2.38 15.20 -7.26
CA LEU A 220 2.45 15.48 -5.82
C LEU A 220 2.50 16.97 -5.60
N SER A 221 1.80 17.47 -4.59
CA SER A 221 1.90 18.86 -4.15
C SER A 221 1.73 18.93 -2.62
N PRO A 222 2.47 19.79 -1.91
CA PRO A 222 2.18 20.10 -0.52
C PRO A 222 0.76 20.67 -0.37
N ASP A 223 0.07 20.29 0.70
CA ASP A 223 -1.19 20.92 1.04
C ASP A 223 -0.95 22.23 1.81
N LYS A 224 -1.27 23.37 1.19
CA LYS A 224 -1.16 24.72 1.77
C LYS A 224 -1.95 24.88 3.08
N LYS A 225 -3.01 24.11 3.28
CA LYS A 225 -3.85 24.17 4.48
C LYS A 225 -3.53 23.07 5.49
N ALA A 226 -2.66 22.11 5.17
CA ALA A 226 -2.32 21.05 6.10
C ALA A 226 -1.49 21.61 7.27
N ALA A 227 -2.06 21.51 8.47
CA ALA A 227 -1.32 21.78 9.68
C ALA A 227 -0.13 20.81 9.77
N PRO A 228 1.05 21.27 10.22
CA PRO A 228 2.19 20.39 10.43
C PRO A 228 1.82 19.33 11.47
N ALA A 229 1.80 18.05 11.09
CA ALA A 229 1.49 16.98 12.03
C ALA A 229 2.77 16.57 12.77
N THR A 230 2.76 16.68 14.09
CA THR A 230 3.76 16.04 14.95
C THR A 230 3.38 14.59 15.17
N SER A 231 4.25 13.66 14.77
CA SER A 231 4.03 12.22 15.00
C SER A 231 4.11 11.89 16.49
N GLU A 232 3.00 11.53 17.13
CA GLU A 232 2.99 11.03 18.52
C GLU A 232 3.81 9.74 18.67
N ALA A 233 3.88 8.92 17.62
CA ALA A 233 4.66 7.68 17.58
C ALA A 233 6.19 7.90 17.46
N ASN A 234 6.63 9.12 17.12
CA ASN A 234 8.04 9.46 16.99
C ASN A 234 8.28 10.92 17.45
N PRO A 235 8.36 11.15 18.77
CA PRO A 235 8.64 12.46 19.33
C PRO A 235 10.07 12.88 18.93
N GLY A 236 10.19 13.76 17.93
CA GLY A 236 11.49 14.23 17.41
C GLY A 236 11.59 14.25 15.88
N ALA A 237 10.63 13.64 15.15
CA ALA A 237 10.52 13.85 13.72
C ALA A 237 10.11 15.30 13.41
N PRO A 238 10.66 15.95 12.37
CA PRO A 238 10.16 17.23 11.89
C PRO A 238 8.66 17.13 11.63
N PRO A 239 7.86 18.14 11.99
CA PRO A 239 6.43 18.08 11.73
C PRO A 239 6.23 18.03 10.21
N ALA A 240 5.55 16.98 9.77
CA ALA A 240 5.34 16.69 8.36
C ALA A 240 3.87 16.93 8.05
N SER A 241 3.61 17.82 7.10
CA SER A 241 2.25 17.99 6.56
C SER A 241 1.95 16.90 5.55
N ASP A 242 0.70 16.45 5.52
CA ASP A 242 0.17 15.58 4.47
C ASP A 242 0.38 16.19 3.06
N MET A 243 0.37 15.31 2.06
CA MET A 243 0.52 15.69 0.66
C MET A 243 -0.76 15.47 -0.12
N LEU A 244 -0.92 16.26 -1.18
CA LEU A 244 -1.95 16.05 -2.18
C LEU A 244 -1.37 15.23 -3.33
N LEU A 245 -2.16 14.27 -3.80
CA LEU A 245 -1.76 13.33 -4.83
C LEU A 245 -2.84 13.24 -5.91
N LYS A 246 -2.43 13.39 -7.17
CA LYS A 246 -3.22 13.01 -8.35
C LYS A 246 -2.51 11.86 -9.06
N VAL A 247 -3.27 10.91 -9.58
CA VAL A 247 -2.71 9.76 -10.29
C VAL A 247 -3.33 9.64 -11.68
N ALA A 248 -2.49 9.29 -12.65
CA ALA A 248 -2.86 8.81 -13.97
C ALA A 248 -2.15 7.47 -14.21
N VAL A 249 -2.89 6.48 -14.72
CA VAL A 249 -2.42 5.11 -14.88
C VAL A 249 -2.60 4.66 -16.32
N SER A 250 -1.52 4.18 -16.91
CA SER A 250 -1.53 3.52 -18.22
C SER A 250 -0.79 2.20 -18.13
N ALA A 251 -1.11 1.26 -19.02
CA ALA A 251 -0.37 0.01 -19.12
C ALA A 251 -0.23 -0.39 -20.58
N ASP A 252 0.96 -0.90 -20.91
CA ASP A 252 1.26 -1.56 -22.18
C ASP A 252 1.42 -3.06 -21.92
N LEU A 253 0.32 -3.79 -22.04
CA LEU A 253 0.25 -5.21 -21.71
C LEU A 253 0.49 -6.06 -22.95
N ALA A 254 1.46 -6.96 -22.88
CA ALA A 254 1.70 -7.95 -23.93
C ALA A 254 0.44 -8.79 -24.17
N LYS A 255 0.00 -8.89 -25.43
CA LYS A 255 -1.23 -9.61 -25.81
C LYS A 255 -0.99 -11.09 -26.07
N GLU A 256 0.25 -11.47 -26.34
CA GLU A 256 0.65 -12.85 -26.65
C GLU A 256 1.92 -13.21 -25.91
N ARG A 257 2.00 -14.46 -25.44
CA ARG A 257 3.19 -15.01 -24.79
C ARG A 257 4.26 -15.34 -25.83
N THR A 258 5.50 -14.99 -25.56
CA THR A 258 6.65 -15.52 -26.31
C THR A 258 6.87 -16.99 -25.93
N LYS A 259 6.66 -17.89 -26.88
CA LYS A 259 6.85 -19.34 -26.68
C LYS A 259 8.32 -19.70 -26.58
N GLY A 260 8.67 -20.59 -25.65
CA GLY A 260 10.03 -21.11 -25.54
C GLY A 260 10.39 -22.00 -26.72
N THR A 261 11.64 -21.91 -27.21
CA THR A 261 12.12 -22.70 -28.36
C THR A 261 12.13 -24.22 -28.15
N ASP A 262 12.04 -24.71 -26.91
CA ASP A 262 12.05 -26.14 -26.55
C ASP A 262 10.96 -26.50 -25.52
N GLU A 263 9.79 -25.87 -25.62
CA GLU A 263 8.70 -26.03 -24.65
C GLU A 263 7.89 -27.32 -24.89
N LYS A 264 7.79 -28.19 -23.89
CA LYS A 264 6.97 -29.41 -24.00
C LYS A 264 5.49 -29.06 -24.10
N PRO A 265 4.65 -29.86 -24.77
CA PRO A 265 3.23 -29.56 -24.94
C PRO A 265 2.45 -29.39 -23.62
N GLU A 266 2.83 -30.14 -22.58
CA GLU A 266 2.22 -30.06 -21.24
C GLU A 266 2.60 -28.76 -20.53
N ASP A 267 3.86 -28.34 -20.64
CA ASP A 267 4.36 -27.07 -20.10
C ASP A 267 3.75 -25.87 -20.85
N ALA A 268 3.58 -26.01 -22.18
CA ALA A 268 2.99 -24.98 -23.03
C ALA A 268 1.54 -24.65 -22.66
N LYS A 269 0.71 -25.67 -22.42
CA LYS A 269 -0.66 -25.45 -22.00
C LYS A 269 -0.71 -24.74 -20.64
N LYS A 270 0.08 -25.19 -19.67
CA LYS A 270 0.14 -24.58 -18.34
C LYS A 270 0.60 -23.12 -18.41
N LEU A 271 1.65 -22.83 -19.18
CA LEU A 271 2.20 -21.48 -19.32
C LEU A 271 1.27 -20.54 -20.11
N ASP A 272 0.51 -21.06 -21.07
CA ASP A 272 -0.53 -20.30 -21.78
C ASP A 272 -1.71 -19.97 -20.85
N ASP A 273 -2.15 -20.94 -20.03
CA ASP A 273 -3.21 -20.75 -19.03
C ASP A 273 -2.78 -19.72 -17.96
N GLU A 274 -1.57 -19.83 -17.41
CA GLU A 274 -0.99 -18.88 -16.44
C GLU A 274 -0.87 -17.46 -17.03
N PHE A 275 -0.46 -17.35 -18.30
CA PHE A 275 -0.39 -16.06 -18.99
C PHE A 275 -1.78 -15.43 -19.17
N ALA A 276 -2.77 -16.21 -19.54
CA ALA A 276 -4.15 -15.74 -19.72
C ALA A 276 -4.75 -15.25 -18.39
N GLU A 277 -4.55 -16.00 -17.29
CA GLU A 277 -4.98 -15.60 -15.95
C GLU A 277 -4.27 -14.32 -15.49
N HIS A 278 -2.95 -14.23 -15.69
CA HIS A 278 -2.18 -13.04 -15.35
C HIS A 278 -2.64 -11.82 -16.15
N LEU A 279 -2.83 -11.96 -17.47
CA LEU A 279 -3.31 -10.88 -18.33
C LEU A 279 -4.70 -10.41 -17.91
N LYS A 280 -5.59 -11.32 -17.51
CA LYS A 280 -6.90 -10.97 -16.96
C LYS A 280 -6.76 -10.16 -15.67
N ALA A 281 -5.93 -10.61 -14.74
CA ALA A 281 -5.68 -9.89 -13.48
C ALA A 281 -5.11 -8.48 -13.72
N LEU A 282 -4.17 -8.33 -14.65
CA LEU A 282 -3.61 -7.01 -15.01
C LEU A 282 -4.66 -6.09 -15.64
N ASN A 283 -5.56 -6.60 -16.50
CA ASN A 283 -6.64 -5.79 -17.06
C ASN A 283 -7.66 -5.36 -16.00
N GLU A 284 -8.02 -6.24 -15.06
CA GLU A 284 -8.89 -5.89 -13.93
C GLU A 284 -8.23 -4.83 -13.03
N LYS A 285 -6.93 -4.99 -12.71
CA LYS A 285 -6.14 -4.00 -11.98
C LYS A 285 -6.14 -2.64 -12.70
N LEU A 286 -5.87 -2.62 -14.01
CA LEU A 286 -5.88 -1.39 -14.79
C LEU A 286 -7.23 -0.68 -14.75
N GLY A 287 -8.33 -1.43 -14.86
CA GLY A 287 -9.68 -0.87 -14.78
C GLY A 287 -9.96 -0.20 -13.43
N LYS A 288 -9.58 -0.86 -12.33
CA LYS A 288 -9.72 -0.31 -10.98
C LYS A 288 -8.87 0.92 -10.76
N GLU A 289 -7.59 0.86 -11.12
CA GLU A 289 -6.65 1.96 -10.89
C GLU A 289 -6.95 3.17 -11.78
N LYS A 290 -7.48 2.96 -13.00
CA LYS A 290 -7.99 4.06 -13.84
C LYS A 290 -9.21 4.76 -13.27
N ALA A 291 -10.04 4.07 -12.49
CA ALA A 291 -11.19 4.69 -11.83
C ALA A 291 -10.76 5.70 -10.74
N LEU A 292 -9.49 5.67 -10.31
CA LEU A 292 -8.94 6.62 -9.34
C LEU A 292 -8.50 7.94 -10.00
N GLU A 293 -8.43 8.00 -11.33
CA GLU A 293 -8.09 9.22 -12.07
C GLU A 293 -9.16 10.31 -11.89
N GLY A 294 -8.75 11.58 -12.02
CA GLY A 294 -9.66 12.73 -11.91
C GLY A 294 -9.95 13.19 -10.47
N HIS A 295 -9.57 12.39 -9.47
CA HIS A 295 -9.65 12.78 -8.06
C HIS A 295 -8.30 13.29 -7.53
N THR A 296 -8.36 14.08 -6.46
CA THR A 296 -7.18 14.49 -5.69
C THR A 296 -7.27 13.89 -4.30
N TYR A 297 -6.22 13.19 -3.88
CA TYR A 297 -6.18 12.45 -2.62
C TYR A 297 -5.29 13.17 -1.62
N THR A 298 -5.69 13.18 -0.35
CA THR A 298 -4.79 13.53 0.76
C THR A 298 -4.08 12.25 1.20
N VAL A 299 -2.75 12.25 1.19
CA VAL A 299 -1.93 11.10 1.54
C VAL A 299 -0.91 11.50 2.59
N ALA A 300 -0.59 10.57 3.49
CA ALA A 300 0.43 10.82 4.49
C ALA A 300 1.81 10.95 3.82
N ARG A 301 2.58 11.98 4.21
CA ARG A 301 3.86 12.32 3.58
C ARG A 301 4.84 11.15 3.49
N TYR A 302 4.92 10.33 4.54
CA TYR A 302 5.88 9.22 4.61
C TYR A 302 5.70 8.20 3.47
N LEU A 303 4.52 8.12 2.84
CA LEU A 303 4.27 7.22 1.70
C LEU A 303 5.07 7.62 0.45
N VAL A 304 5.40 8.90 0.32
CA VAL A 304 6.09 9.48 -0.84
C VAL A 304 7.42 10.15 -0.47
N GLU A 305 7.70 10.29 0.83
CA GLU A 305 8.92 10.90 1.35
C GLU A 305 10.23 10.40 0.72
N PRO A 306 10.42 9.09 0.42
CA PRO A 306 11.64 8.62 -0.21
C PRO A 306 11.93 9.29 -1.56
N VAL A 307 10.90 9.67 -2.33
CA VAL A 307 11.07 10.32 -3.63
C VAL A 307 11.20 11.84 -3.55
N LEU A 308 10.85 12.44 -2.42
CA LEU A 308 10.97 13.89 -2.19
C LEU A 308 12.39 14.31 -1.80
N LYS A 309 13.28 13.34 -1.56
CA LYS A 309 14.68 13.59 -1.24
C LYS A 309 15.40 14.14 -2.48
N ASP A 310 16.25 15.14 -2.26
CA ASP A 310 17.15 15.63 -3.31
C ASP A 310 18.18 14.56 -3.71
N ARG A 311 18.76 14.72 -4.92
CA ARG A 311 19.75 13.78 -5.47
C ARG A 311 20.92 13.51 -4.51
N THR A 312 21.37 14.50 -3.75
CA THR A 312 22.48 14.34 -2.79
C THR A 312 22.07 13.56 -1.54
N ALA A 313 20.79 13.60 -1.16
CA ALA A 313 20.26 12.94 0.03
C ALA A 313 19.90 11.46 -0.20
N ILE A 314 19.89 11.02 -1.47
CA ILE A 314 19.71 9.60 -1.84
C ILE A 314 21.05 8.89 -2.11
N LEU A 315 22.16 9.62 -2.01
CA LEU A 315 23.50 9.11 -2.29
C LEU A 315 24.27 8.88 -0.99
N THR A 316 25.16 7.89 -1.03
CA THR A 316 26.20 7.66 -0.04
C THR A 316 27.56 7.70 -0.72
N THR A 317 28.60 8.03 0.04
CA THR A 317 29.98 7.96 -0.47
C THR A 317 30.36 6.50 -0.67
N ALA A 318 30.91 6.17 -1.84
CA ALA A 318 31.49 4.86 -2.09
C ALA A 318 32.44 4.48 -0.94
N THR A 319 32.04 3.51 -0.10
CA THR A 319 32.99 2.92 0.85
C THR A 319 34.01 2.17 0.00
N PRO A 320 35.31 2.47 0.12
CA PRO A 320 36.33 1.66 -0.56
C PRO A 320 36.05 0.21 -0.22
N ALA A 321 35.98 -0.67 -1.22
CA ALA A 321 35.94 -2.09 -0.97
C ALA A 321 37.04 -2.41 0.04
N PRO A 322 36.75 -3.14 1.14
CA PRO A 322 37.79 -3.63 2.03
C PRO A 322 38.88 -4.23 1.13
N PRO A 323 40.17 -3.90 1.33
CA PRO A 323 41.25 -4.53 0.57
C PRO A 323 40.96 -6.01 0.60
N ALA A 324 40.88 -6.66 -0.56
CA ALA A 324 40.59 -8.08 -0.64
C ALA A 324 41.47 -8.76 0.40
N ALA A 325 40.86 -9.20 1.51
CA ALA A 325 41.59 -9.86 2.54
C ALA A 325 42.12 -11.11 1.85
N ALA A 326 43.43 -11.13 1.62
CA ALA A 326 44.10 -12.33 1.14
C ALA A 326 43.57 -13.46 2.01
N ALA A 327 42.94 -14.45 1.36
CA ALA A 327 42.34 -15.58 2.04
C ALA A 327 43.32 -16.04 3.14
N PRO A 328 42.88 -16.18 4.40
CA PRO A 328 43.73 -16.73 5.44
C PRO A 328 44.31 -18.03 4.92
N GLY A 329 45.64 -18.09 4.87
CA GLY A 329 46.38 -19.16 4.25
C GLY A 329 45.80 -20.51 4.62
N ALA A 330 45.63 -21.35 3.61
CA ALA A 330 45.21 -22.73 3.76
C ALA A 330 45.87 -23.36 4.99
N THR A 331 45.08 -23.61 6.03
CA THR A 331 45.49 -24.40 7.17
C THR A 331 45.73 -25.81 6.66
N VAL A 332 46.98 -26.12 6.39
CA VAL A 332 47.42 -27.50 6.12
C VAL A 332 47.20 -28.27 7.42
N GLN A 333 46.08 -28.98 7.50
CA GLN A 333 45.81 -29.90 8.59
C GLN A 333 46.77 -31.08 8.46
N ARG A 334 47.86 -31.05 9.24
CA ARG A 334 48.77 -32.18 9.41
C ARG A 334 48.06 -33.29 10.18
N LEU A 335 47.79 -34.41 9.52
CA LEU A 335 47.55 -35.70 10.18
C LEU A 335 48.89 -36.29 10.66
N PRO A 336 48.92 -37.04 11.76
CA PRO A 336 50.15 -37.66 12.26
C PRO A 336 50.57 -38.77 11.28
N GLY A 337 51.75 -38.65 10.66
CA GLY A 337 52.26 -39.66 9.72
C GLY A 337 53.22 -39.18 8.64
N GLY A 338 53.43 -37.86 8.47
CA GLY A 338 54.62 -37.33 7.78
C GLY A 338 54.74 -37.57 6.27
N VAL A 339 53.65 -37.61 5.50
CA VAL A 339 53.71 -37.66 4.02
C VAL A 339 53.02 -36.43 3.42
N VAL A 340 53.76 -35.66 2.62
CA VAL A 340 53.27 -34.50 1.86
C VAL A 340 52.91 -34.99 0.45
N ALA A 341 51.64 -34.84 0.05
CA ALA A 341 51.22 -35.03 -1.33
C ALA A 341 51.06 -33.65 -1.99
N THR A 342 51.93 -33.36 -2.97
CA THR A 342 51.83 -32.19 -3.85
C THR A 342 51.05 -32.56 -5.12
N PRO A 343 49.93 -31.89 -5.44
CA PRO A 343 49.32 -32.02 -6.76
C PRO A 343 49.94 -31.03 -7.76
N GLY A 344 50.74 -31.60 -8.67
CA GLY A 344 50.83 -31.34 -10.12
C GLY A 344 50.80 -29.91 -10.68
N GLN A 345 51.93 -29.49 -11.26
CA GLN A 345 52.02 -28.45 -12.29
C GLN A 345 51.27 -28.85 -13.56
N GLY A 346 50.40 -27.97 -14.07
CA GLY A 346 49.76 -28.07 -15.39
C GLY A 346 49.92 -26.77 -16.18
N THR A 347 50.86 -26.79 -17.13
CA THR A 347 51.05 -26.01 -18.38
C THR A 347 50.56 -24.54 -18.53
N PRO A 348 51.40 -23.63 -19.10
CA PRO A 348 51.04 -22.24 -19.37
C PRO A 348 50.23 -22.06 -20.68
N GLN A 349 49.17 -21.24 -20.63
CA GLN A 349 48.33 -20.87 -21.76
C GLN A 349 48.94 -19.68 -22.55
N PRO A 350 48.94 -19.67 -23.90
CA PRO A 350 49.55 -18.60 -24.69
C PRO A 350 48.73 -17.31 -24.70
N PRO A 351 49.35 -16.14 -24.98
CA PRO A 351 48.71 -14.83 -24.87
C PRO A 351 47.68 -14.58 -25.98
N ARG A 352 46.51 -14.02 -25.60
CA ARG A 352 45.48 -13.56 -26.54
C ARG A 352 45.92 -12.28 -27.27
N PRO A 353 45.64 -12.13 -28.58
CA PRO A 353 45.98 -10.93 -29.33
C PRO A 353 45.07 -9.75 -29.00
N ARG A 354 45.68 -8.56 -29.01
CA ARG A 354 45.09 -7.23 -28.79
C ARG A 354 44.25 -6.80 -30.00
N VAL A 355 42.98 -6.45 -29.80
CA VAL A 355 42.10 -5.90 -30.85
C VAL A 355 41.85 -4.40 -30.57
N ALA A 356 42.09 -3.56 -31.59
CA ALA A 356 41.83 -2.13 -31.61
C ALA A 356 40.38 -1.83 -32.06
N PRO A 357 39.84 -0.61 -31.84
CA PRO A 357 38.40 -0.36 -31.80
C PRO A 357 37.81 -0.03 -33.17
N GLY A 358 36.55 -0.45 -33.40
CA GLY A 358 35.69 0.16 -34.42
C GLY A 358 34.70 -0.80 -35.10
N LYS A 359 33.47 -0.87 -34.61
CA LYS A 359 32.19 -0.64 -35.34
C LYS A 359 31.01 -1.24 -34.56
N ALA A 360 29.92 -0.48 -34.58
CA ALA A 360 28.65 -0.76 -33.93
C ALA A 360 28.03 -2.11 -34.32
N SER A 361 27.49 -2.83 -33.34
CA SER A 361 26.45 -3.84 -33.55
C SER A 361 25.43 -3.84 -32.40
N LYS A 362 24.18 -3.59 -32.79
CA LYS A 362 22.90 -4.22 -32.42
C LYS A 362 22.73 -4.83 -31.02
N SER A 363 21.55 -4.52 -30.48
CA SER A 363 20.93 -4.92 -29.21
C SER A 363 21.26 -6.33 -28.73
N VAL A 364 21.58 -6.43 -27.44
CA VAL A 364 21.76 -7.67 -26.69
C VAL A 364 20.44 -8.03 -26.04
N GLU A 365 19.85 -9.15 -26.46
CA GLU A 365 18.75 -9.81 -25.73
C GLU A 365 19.34 -10.51 -24.49
N VAL A 366 18.78 -10.20 -23.32
CA VAL A 366 19.19 -10.80 -22.04
C VAL A 366 18.33 -12.05 -21.80
N TYR A 367 18.99 -13.20 -21.76
CA TYR A 367 18.42 -14.50 -21.39
C TYR A 367 18.51 -14.69 -19.88
N THR A 368 17.37 -14.78 -19.20
CA THR A 368 17.30 -15.22 -17.79
C THR A 368 17.03 -16.73 -17.74
N PRO A 369 17.88 -17.55 -17.09
CA PRO A 369 17.61 -18.97 -16.95
C PRO A 369 16.47 -19.24 -15.95
N PRO A 370 15.65 -20.29 -16.15
CA PRO A 370 14.52 -20.58 -15.28
C PRO A 370 14.94 -21.05 -13.89
N VAL A 371 14.23 -20.54 -12.88
CA VAL A 371 14.32 -20.90 -11.46
C VAL A 371 13.86 -22.35 -11.28
N ALA A 372 14.73 -23.20 -10.71
CA ALA A 372 14.38 -24.57 -10.35
C ALA A 372 13.56 -24.61 -9.04
N ILE A 373 12.34 -25.11 -9.10
CA ILE A 373 11.54 -25.46 -7.91
C ILE A 373 11.88 -26.90 -7.51
N PRO A 374 12.29 -27.18 -6.25
CA PRO A 374 12.52 -28.55 -5.80
C PRO A 374 11.19 -29.31 -5.67
N THR A 375 11.13 -30.51 -6.24
CA THR A 375 9.98 -31.42 -6.17
C THR A 375 9.86 -32.06 -4.79
N GLN A 376 8.64 -32.08 -4.23
CA GLN A 376 8.31 -32.94 -3.08
C GLN A 376 7.96 -34.36 -3.55
N PRO A 377 8.31 -35.42 -2.79
CA PRO A 377 8.06 -36.79 -3.19
C PRO A 377 6.62 -37.23 -2.88
N THR A 378 5.96 -37.82 -3.88
CA THR A 378 4.67 -38.50 -3.76
C THR A 378 4.83 -39.90 -3.16
N GLU A 379 4.07 -40.20 -2.10
CA GLU A 379 3.91 -41.56 -1.58
C GLU A 379 2.97 -42.39 -2.47
N ASP A 380 3.55 -43.40 -3.11
CA ASP A 380 2.84 -44.57 -3.65
C ASP A 380 2.48 -45.53 -2.52
N LYS A 381 1.20 -45.89 -2.34
CA LYS A 381 0.79 -47.24 -1.90
C LYS A 381 -0.57 -47.64 -2.45
N GLU A 382 -0.53 -48.35 -3.56
CA GLU A 382 -1.53 -49.36 -3.91
C GLU A 382 -1.02 -50.74 -3.46
N LYS A 383 -1.86 -51.51 -2.74
CA LYS A 383 -2.08 -52.94 -3.03
C LYS A 383 -3.18 -53.56 -2.17
N ALA A 384 -4.25 -53.94 -2.85
CA ALA A 384 -5.26 -54.88 -2.41
C ALA A 384 -4.70 -56.32 -2.34
N VAL A 385 -5.02 -57.07 -1.27
CA VAL A 385 -5.28 -58.52 -1.33
C VAL A 385 -6.13 -58.91 -0.12
N ARG A 386 -7.36 -59.41 -0.34
CA ARG A 386 -7.85 -60.74 0.09
C ARG A 386 -9.36 -60.87 -0.09
N ARG A 387 -9.74 -61.67 -1.09
CA ARG A 387 -11.00 -62.43 -1.14
C ARG A 387 -10.91 -63.61 -0.17
N GLY A 388 -12.05 -64.01 0.40
CA GLY A 388 -12.31 -65.36 0.91
C GLY A 388 -13.02 -65.38 2.27
N GLY A 389 -14.32 -65.72 2.27
CA GLY A 389 -15.14 -65.98 3.47
C GLY A 389 -14.72 -67.27 4.21
N PRO A 390 -15.51 -67.78 5.17
CA PRO A 390 -16.98 -67.73 5.28
C PRO A 390 -17.54 -66.75 6.32
#